data_AF-A0A534L5B3-F1
#
_entry.id   AF-A0A534L5B3-F1
#
_cell.length_a   1.000
_cell.length_b   1.000
_cell.length_c   1.000
_cell.angle_alpha   90.00
_cell.angle_beta   90.00
_cell.angle_gamma   90.00
#
_symmetry.space_group_name_H-M   'P 1'
#
loop_
_entity.id
_entity.type
_entity.pdbx_description
1 polymer ?
#
loop_
_entity_poly.entity_id
_entity_poly.type
_entity_poly.pdbx_seq_one_letter_code
_entity_poly.pdbx_strand_id
1 'polypeptide(L)' 'GTKNVIVVATPAKLAMTPILRVDTGDPALDDEFHKREYLFVVIGYRTSKLHPIQR' A
#
# COMPACT_ATOMS: atom_id res chain seq x y z
N GLY A 1 9.90 9.98 4.57
CA GLY A 1 8.78 10.60 3.82
C GLY A 1 8.11 9.56 2.95
N THR A 2 6.79 9.51 2.94
CA THR A 2 5.99 8.41 2.35
C THR A 2 6.07 8.30 0.81
N LYS A 3 6.67 9.29 0.13
CA LYS A 3 6.88 9.29 -1.34
C LYS A 3 7.94 8.29 -1.82
N ASN A 4 8.84 7.86 -0.94
CA ASN A 4 9.96 6.97 -1.29
C ASN A 4 9.71 5.50 -0.90
N VAL A 5 8.45 5.13 -0.65
CA VAL A 5 8.06 3.78 -0.24
C VAL A 5 7.46 3.04 -1.42
N ILE A 6 7.94 1.83 -1.68
CA ILE A 6 7.43 0.93 -2.71
C ILE A 6 6.77 -0.26 -2.02
N VAL A 7 5.51 -0.55 -2.36
CA VAL A 7 4.80 -1.72 -1.86
C VAL A 7 4.99 -2.87 -2.83
N VAL A 8 5.39 -4.04 -2.31
CA VAL A 8 5.60 -5.26 -3.11
C VAL A 8 4.84 -6.41 -2.46
N ALA A 9 4.01 -7.11 -3.23
CA ALA A 9 3.27 -8.26 -2.73
C ALA A 9 3.00 -9.27 -3.85
N THR A 10 2.83 -10.55 -3.52
CA THR A 10 2.37 -11.52 -4.51
C THR A 10 0.88 -11.32 -4.80
N PRO A 11 0.39 -11.70 -6.00
CA PRO A 11 -1.04 -11.61 -6.32
C PRO A 11 -1.92 -12.33 -5.29
N ALA A 12 -1.49 -13.50 -4.81
CA ALA A 12 -2.20 -14.26 -3.79
C ALA A 12 -2.36 -13.49 -2.46
N LYS A 13 -1.32 -12.77 -2.01
CA LYS A 13 -1.41 -11.93 -0.80
C LYS A 13 -2.41 -10.79 -0.98
N LEU A 14 -2.40 -10.11 -2.14
CA LEU A 14 -3.37 -9.04 -2.40
C LEU A 14 -4.81 -9.55 -2.54
N ALA A 15 -5.00 -10.77 -3.03
CA ALA A 15 -6.32 -11.38 -3.12
C ALA A 15 -6.92 -11.65 -1.73
N MET A 16 -6.08 -12.02 -0.75
CA MET A 16 -6.50 -12.25 0.64
C MET A 16 -6.59 -10.98 1.48
N THR A 17 -5.93 -9.90 1.06
CA THR A 17 -5.88 -8.63 1.78
C THR A 17 -6.58 -7.57 0.93
N PRO A 18 -7.92 -7.50 0.91
CA PRO A 18 -8.65 -6.60 0.00
C PRO A 18 -8.39 -5.11 0.27
N ILE A 19 -7.91 -4.77 1.47
CA ILE A 19 -7.60 -3.41 1.92
C ILE A 19 -6.23 -3.44 2.61
N LEU A 20 -5.33 -2.55 2.22
CA LEU A 20 -4.04 -2.35 2.89
C LEU A 20 -4.22 -1.50 4.15
N ARG A 21 -3.36 -1.74 5.13
CA ARG A 21 -3.17 -0.90 6.32
C ARG A 21 -1.69 -0.65 6.51
N VAL A 22 -1.35 0.51 7.07
CA VAL A 22 0.02 0.90 7.41
C VAL A 22 0.04 1.30 8.87
N ASP A 23 1.08 0.84 9.57
CA ASP A 23 1.40 1.25 10.94
C ASP A 23 2.89 1.57 10.94
N THR A 24 3.22 2.87 10.86
CA THR A 24 4.61 3.34 10.94
C THR A 24 5.02 3.71 12.36
N GLY A 25 4.07 3.72 13.31
CA GLY A 25 4.24 4.29 14.64
C GLY A 25 4.27 5.83 14.69
N ASP A 26 4.19 6.52 13.54
CA ASP A 26 4.05 7.97 13.42
C ASP A 26 2.68 8.31 12.81
N PRO A 27 1.73 8.85 13.60
CA PRO A 27 0.39 9.18 13.12
C PRO A 27 0.37 10.10 11.90
N ALA A 28 1.34 11.02 11.77
CA ALA A 28 1.37 11.95 10.64
C ALA A 28 1.74 11.24 9.33
N LEU A 29 2.62 10.23 9.40
CA LEU A 29 2.98 9.42 8.24
C LEU A 29 1.85 8.46 7.86
N ASP A 30 1.19 7.85 8.84
CA ASP A 30 0.05 6.97 8.61
C ASP A 30 -1.09 7.74 7.93
N ASP A 31 -1.40 8.94 8.41
CA ASP A 31 -2.38 9.83 7.78
C ASP A 31 -1.99 10.24 6.36
N GLU A 32 -0.70 10.44 6.07
CA GLU A 32 -0.24 10.74 4.70
C GLU A 32 -0.45 9.54 3.76
N PHE A 33 -0.32 8.31 4.25
CA PHE A 33 -0.66 7.11 3.47
C PHE A 33 -2.17 6.97 3.27
N HIS A 34 -2.97 7.16 4.33
CA HIS A 34 -4.43 7.04 4.26
C HIS A 34 -5.07 8.07 3.31
N LYS A 35 -4.53 9.29 3.25
CA LYS A 35 -5.00 10.34 2.32
C LYS A 35 -4.88 9.99 0.84
N ARG A 36 -4.09 8.97 0.49
CA ARG A 36 -3.90 8.55 -0.92
C ARG A 36 -5.03 7.65 -1.42
N GLU A 37 -5.81 7.05 -0.52
CA GLU A 37 -6.92 6.10 -0.76
C GLU A 37 -6.51 4.78 -1.47
N TYR A 38 -5.48 4.81 -2.31
CA TYR A 38 -4.90 3.68 -3.01
C TYR A 38 -3.37 3.77 -3.05
N LEU A 39 -2.72 2.61 -3.12
CA LEU A 39 -1.29 2.49 -3.34
C LEU A 39 -1.00 1.64 -4.58
N PHE A 40 0.06 1.99 -5.29
CA PHE A 40 0.65 1.12 -6.30
C PHE A 40 1.42 0.00 -5.63
N VAL A 41 1.03 -1.23 -5.93
CA VAL A 41 1.71 -2.45 -5.47
C VAL A 41 2.36 -3.15 -6.65
N VAL A 42 3.65 -3.39 -6.58
CA VAL A 42 4.35 -4.24 -7.54
C VAL A 42 4.00 -5.69 -7.25
N ILE A 43 3.47 -6.39 -8.25
CA ILE A 43 2.98 -7.78 -8.11
C ILE A 43 3.75 -8.80 -8.93
N GLY A 44 4.68 -8.35 -9.76
CA GLY A 44 5.51 -9.20 -10.61
C GLY A 44 6.47 -8.38 -11.46
N TYR A 45 7.15 -9.05 -12.38
CA TYR A 45 8.05 -8.36 -13.31
C TYR A 45 7.27 -7.36 -14.17
N ARG A 46 7.64 -6.07 -14.07
CA ARG A 46 7.00 -4.95 -14.77
C ARG A 46 5.47 -4.88 -14.62
N THR A 47 4.94 -5.46 -13.55
CA THR A 47 3.49 -5.53 -13.32
C THR A 47 3.16 -4.92 -11.96
N SER A 48 2.23 -3.97 -11.96
CA SER A 48 1.72 -3.33 -10.74
C SER A 48 0.19 -3.31 -10.71
N LYS A 49 -0.37 -3.14 -9.51
CA LYS A 49 -1.81 -3.03 -9.28
C LYS A 49 -2.10 -1.87 -8.33
N LEU A 50 -3.13 -1.09 -8.62
CA LEU A 50 -3.73 -0.13 -7.69
C LEU A 50 -4.55 -0.90 -6.65
N HIS A 51 -4.26 -0.69 -5.38
CA HIS A 51 -4.91 -1.42 -4.28
C HIS A 51 -5.32 -0.46 -3.17
N PRO A 52 -6.55 -0.54 -2.62
CA PRO A 52 -7.05 0.43 -1.67
C PRO A 52 -6.31 0.34 -0.34
N ILE A 53 -6.17 1.47 0.34
CA ILE A 53 -5.61 1.59 1.68
C ILE A 53 -6.62 2.31 2.59
N GLN A 54 -6.81 1.80 3.79
CA GLN A 54 -7.65 2.42 4.82
C GLN A 54 -6.98 2.26 6.19
N ARG A 55 -7.53 2.94 7.19
CA ARG A 55 -7.07 2.88 8.57
C ARG A 55 -7.31 1.51 9.23
#